data_AF-A0A7R9U9K5-F1
#
_entry.id   AF-A0A7R9U9K5-F1
#
_cell.length_a   1.000
_cell.length_b   1.000
_cell.length_c   1.000
_cell.angle_alpha   90.00
_cell.angle_beta   90.00
_cell.angle_gamma   90.00
#
_symmetry.space_group_name_H-M   'P 1'
#
loop_
_entity.id
_entity.type
_entity.pdbx_description
1 polymer ?
#
loop_
_entity_poly.entity_id
_entity_poly.type
_entity_poly.pdbx_seq_one_letter_code
_entity_poly.pdbx_strand_id
1 'polypeptide(L)'
;AFRFRLMRHALLSKAVYTAGVVLPRPVARCRYYHRSLNPKKLIEVGFSRLQERQTMSRVIKLYRLPPEPLHPFVAMEERDVAGVTSLLNAYLEKFKLHPVLDEEEVFHWLVPRENVVDSFVLRNEAGEVTDFVSFYHLPSSVIGNPKHRTLRAVYSYYNVATTLTLPEIMKDALIHAQKLGADVFNALNLMENDSFLKELKFGVGD
;
A
#
# COMPACT_ATOMS: atom_id res chain seq x y z
N ALA A 1 -11.79 -19.28 23.65
CA ALA A 1 -12.23 -18.79 24.98
C ALA A 1 -11.20 -17.88 25.67
N PHE A 2 -9.90 -18.20 25.68
CA PHE A 2 -8.90 -17.46 26.46
C PHE A 2 -8.61 -16.01 26.00
N ARG A 3 -8.63 -15.72 24.69
CA ARG A 3 -8.29 -14.37 24.16
C ARG A 3 -9.34 -13.27 24.46
N PHE A 4 -10.61 -13.63 24.63
CA PHE A 4 -11.64 -12.65 25.00
C PHE A 4 -11.60 -12.23 26.48
N ARG A 5 -10.96 -13.03 27.35
CA ARG A 5 -10.90 -12.76 28.79
C ARG A 5 -10.09 -11.50 29.09
N LEU A 6 -8.94 -11.32 28.44
CA LEU A 6 -8.08 -10.14 28.59
C LEU A 6 -8.76 -8.85 28.12
N MET A 7 -9.43 -8.85 26.97
CA MET A 7 -10.16 -7.66 26.50
C MET A 7 -11.27 -7.24 27.45
N ARG A 8 -12.00 -8.21 28.02
CA ARG A 8 -13.04 -7.93 29.02
C ARG A 8 -12.49 -7.33 30.31
N HIS A 9 -11.29 -7.74 30.74
CA HIS A 9 -10.63 -7.11 31.89
C HIS A 9 -10.22 -5.67 31.62
N ALA A 10 -9.91 -5.33 30.36
CA ALA A 10 -9.65 -3.96 29.91
C ALA A 10 -10.93 -3.18 29.50
N LEU A 11 -12.12 -3.70 29.81
CA LEU A 11 -13.43 -3.12 29.46
C LEU A 11 -13.68 -2.94 27.95
N LEU A 12 -12.91 -3.62 27.09
CA LEU A 12 -13.13 -3.65 25.64
C LEU A 12 -14.14 -4.77 25.28
N SER A 13 -15.24 -4.38 24.65
CA SER A 13 -16.35 -5.29 24.30
C SER A 13 -16.52 -5.53 22.79
N LYS A 14 -15.80 -4.76 21.95
CA LYS A 14 -15.86 -4.82 20.48
C LYS A 14 -14.47 -5.13 19.92
N ALA A 15 -14.43 -5.79 18.78
CA ALA A 15 -13.20 -6.09 18.05
C ALA A 15 -13.43 -5.92 16.56
N VAL A 16 -12.37 -5.52 15.85
CA VAL A 16 -12.31 -5.45 14.40
C VAL A 16 -11.18 -6.38 13.95
N TYR A 17 -11.43 -7.19 12.93
CA TYR A 17 -10.45 -8.11 12.37
C TYR A 17 -10.78 -8.40 10.91
N THR A 18 -9.77 -8.83 10.16
CA THR A 18 -9.89 -9.25 8.76
C THR A 18 -9.53 -10.73 8.63
N ALA A 19 -10.04 -11.38 7.59
CA ALA A 19 -9.73 -12.77 7.28
C ALA A 19 -9.75 -13.00 5.77
N GLY A 20 -8.86 -13.88 5.28
CA GLY A 20 -8.87 -14.34 3.88
C GLY A 20 -9.95 -15.39 3.58
N VAL A 21 -10.76 -15.76 4.57
CA VAL A 21 -11.87 -16.72 4.43
C VAL A 21 -13.20 -16.03 4.74
N VAL A 22 -14.28 -16.53 4.16
CA VAL A 22 -15.62 -16.01 4.44
C VAL A 22 -16.04 -16.43 5.85
N LEU A 23 -16.33 -15.44 6.69
CA LEU A 23 -16.90 -15.63 8.02
C LEU A 23 -18.34 -15.11 8.07
N PRO A 24 -19.17 -15.59 9.02
CA PRO A 24 -20.55 -15.13 9.15
C PRO A 24 -20.65 -13.61 9.38
N ARG A 25 -21.56 -12.96 8.63
CA ARG A 25 -21.90 -11.52 8.74
C ARG A 25 -20.69 -10.58 8.61
N PRO A 26 -19.99 -10.58 7.45
CA PRO A 26 -18.92 -9.62 7.23
C PRO A 26 -19.48 -8.20 7.13
N VAL A 27 -18.76 -7.22 7.67
CA VAL A 27 -19.11 -5.79 7.57
C VAL A 27 -18.78 -5.24 6.17
N ALA A 28 -17.68 -5.72 5.57
CA ALA A 28 -17.25 -5.39 4.22
C ALA A 28 -16.50 -6.56 3.58
N ARG A 29 -16.36 -6.53 2.26
CA ARG A 29 -15.52 -7.44 1.48
C ARG A 29 -14.69 -6.61 0.50
N CYS A 30 -13.40 -6.85 0.50
CA CYS A 30 -12.46 -6.28 -0.46
C CYS A 30 -11.71 -7.42 -1.16
N ARG A 31 -11.12 -7.12 -2.31
CA ARG A 31 -10.32 -8.02 -3.11
C ARG A 31 -8.92 -7.45 -3.25
N TYR A 32 -7.93 -8.34 -3.23
CA TYR A 32 -6.56 -7.97 -3.51
C TYR A 32 -6.36 -7.70 -5.00
N TYR A 33 -5.45 -6.79 -5.26
CA TYR A 33 -4.97 -6.41 -6.56
C TYR A 33 -3.44 -6.32 -6.51
N HIS A 34 -2.80 -6.69 -7.60
CA HIS A 34 -1.34 -6.78 -7.70
C HIS A 34 -0.83 -5.98 -8.88
N ARG A 35 0.15 -5.11 -8.64
CA ARG A 35 0.91 -4.41 -9.68
C ARG A 35 2.34 -4.92 -9.70
N SER A 36 2.72 -5.54 -10.81
CA SER A 36 4.06 -6.11 -10.98
C SER A 36 5.12 -5.01 -11.11
N LEU A 37 6.09 -4.93 -10.20
CA LEU A 37 7.24 -4.02 -10.31
C LEU A 37 8.48 -4.71 -10.88
N ASN A 38 8.57 -6.04 -10.72
CA ASN A 38 9.63 -6.88 -11.27
C ASN A 38 9.03 -8.11 -12.00
N PRO A 39 8.43 -7.93 -13.19
CA PRO A 39 7.68 -9.01 -13.85
C PRO A 39 8.51 -10.26 -14.11
N LYS A 40 9.79 -10.10 -14.43
CA LYS A 40 10.70 -11.22 -14.66
C LYS A 40 10.80 -12.10 -13.43
N LYS A 41 11.06 -11.51 -12.26
CA LYS A 41 11.15 -12.27 -11.01
C LYS A 41 9.82 -12.90 -10.63
N LEU A 42 8.71 -12.16 -10.75
CA LEU A 42 7.37 -12.69 -10.41
C LEU A 42 7.02 -13.94 -11.22
N ILE A 43 7.38 -13.97 -12.51
CA ILE A 43 7.20 -15.13 -13.38
C ILE A 43 8.18 -16.26 -12.99
N GLU A 44 9.46 -15.93 -12.76
CA GLU A 44 10.49 -16.92 -12.36
C GLU A 44 10.15 -17.63 -11.05
N VAL A 45 9.46 -16.98 -10.11
CA VAL A 45 9.03 -17.57 -8.82
C VAL A 45 7.61 -18.14 -8.85
N GLY A 46 6.91 -18.07 -9.98
CA GLY A 46 5.55 -18.62 -10.15
C GLY A 46 4.43 -17.79 -9.50
N PHE A 47 4.72 -16.57 -9.03
CA PHE A 47 3.70 -15.65 -8.52
C PHE A 47 2.77 -15.16 -9.62
N SER A 48 3.30 -14.93 -10.82
CA SER A 48 2.52 -14.60 -12.02
C SER A 48 2.92 -15.50 -13.19
N ARG A 49 2.10 -15.52 -14.25
CA ARG A 49 2.32 -16.39 -15.42
C ARG A 49 2.34 -15.57 -16.71
N LEU A 50 3.14 -16.01 -17.67
CA LEU A 50 3.05 -15.51 -19.04
C LEU A 50 1.78 -16.06 -19.69
N GLN A 51 0.99 -15.19 -20.29
CA GLN A 51 -0.13 -15.62 -21.14
C GLN A 51 0.40 -16.20 -22.46
N GLU A 52 -0.38 -17.09 -23.10
CA GLU A 52 0.02 -17.89 -24.28
C GLU A 52 0.63 -17.09 -25.45
N ARG A 53 0.30 -15.79 -25.56
CA ARG A 53 0.78 -14.90 -26.65
C ARG A 53 1.73 -13.78 -26.19
N GLN A 54 2.15 -13.82 -24.92
CA GLN A 54 3.04 -12.81 -24.34
C GLN A 54 4.48 -13.29 -24.32
N THR A 55 5.41 -12.36 -24.58
CA THR A 55 6.83 -12.58 -24.34
C THR A 55 7.25 -11.86 -23.07
N MET A 56 8.32 -12.34 -22.41
CA MET A 56 8.89 -11.68 -21.24
C MET A 56 9.21 -10.20 -21.50
N SER A 57 9.78 -9.89 -22.67
CA SER A 57 10.11 -8.51 -23.08
C SER A 57 8.87 -7.61 -23.20
N ARG A 58 7.76 -8.13 -23.74
CA ARG A 58 6.49 -7.39 -23.83
C ARG A 58 5.90 -7.11 -22.45
N VAL A 59 5.94 -8.09 -21.54
CA VAL A 59 5.44 -7.92 -20.17
C VAL A 59 6.29 -6.92 -19.39
N ILE A 60 7.62 -6.98 -19.50
CA ILE A 60 8.52 -5.99 -18.89
C ILE A 60 8.21 -4.59 -19.44
N LYS A 61 8.02 -4.44 -20.76
CA LYS A 61 7.68 -3.15 -21.36
C LYS A 61 6.30 -2.65 -20.91
N LEU A 62 5.31 -3.53 -20.78
CA LEU A 62 3.96 -3.19 -20.33
C LEU A 62 3.97 -2.57 -18.93
N TYR A 63 4.76 -3.14 -18.03
CA TYR A 63 4.79 -2.77 -16.62
C TYR A 63 5.88 -1.76 -16.24
N ARG A 64 6.73 -1.36 -17.20
CA ARG A 64 7.79 -0.36 -17.01
C ARG A 64 7.22 0.93 -16.42
N LEU A 65 7.95 1.47 -15.44
CA LEU A 65 7.72 2.78 -14.82
C LEU A 65 8.84 3.74 -15.23
N PRO A 66 8.62 5.06 -15.10
CA PRO A 66 9.69 6.06 -15.16
C PRO A 66 10.80 5.78 -14.13
N PRO A 67 12.06 6.16 -14.42
CA PRO A 67 13.16 5.96 -13.48
C PRO A 67 13.11 6.88 -12.26
N GLU A 68 12.49 8.06 -12.40
CA GLU A 68 12.36 9.08 -11.37
C GLU A 68 10.90 9.40 -11.09
N PRO A 69 10.54 9.74 -9.84
CA PRO A 69 9.21 10.26 -9.51
C PRO A 69 8.84 11.46 -10.38
N LEU A 70 7.55 11.58 -10.69
CA LEU A 70 6.97 12.65 -11.50
C LEU A 70 6.78 13.93 -10.68
N HIS A 71 6.54 13.78 -9.38
CA HIS A 71 6.33 14.89 -8.44
C HIS A 71 7.39 14.85 -7.34
N PRO A 72 7.69 15.99 -6.68
CA PRO A 72 8.75 16.08 -5.68
C PRO A 72 8.29 15.53 -4.32
N PHE A 73 7.77 14.31 -4.30
CA PHE A 73 7.49 13.58 -3.08
C PHE A 73 8.79 13.32 -2.33
N VAL A 74 8.83 13.74 -1.07
CA VAL A 74 9.96 13.52 -0.15
C VAL A 74 9.53 12.56 0.94
N ALA A 75 10.50 11.84 1.52
CA ALA A 75 10.21 10.97 2.66
C ALA A 75 9.59 11.80 3.80
N MET A 76 8.53 11.25 4.41
CA MET A 76 7.89 11.86 5.57
C MET A 76 8.88 11.93 6.75
N GLU A 77 8.86 13.04 7.48
CA GLU A 77 9.67 13.29 8.67
C GLU A 77 8.77 13.61 9.87
N GLU A 78 9.34 13.67 11.08
CA GLU A 78 8.58 13.96 12.30
C GLU A 78 7.82 15.30 12.24
N ARG A 79 8.40 16.31 11.56
CA ARG A 79 7.76 17.61 11.35
C ARG A 79 6.46 17.55 10.55
N ASP A 80 6.25 16.49 9.77
CA ASP A 80 5.06 16.34 8.94
C ASP A 80 3.90 15.69 9.69
N VAL A 81 4.13 15.12 10.88
CA VAL A 81 3.15 14.30 11.62
C VAL A 81 1.85 15.05 11.86
N ALA A 82 1.90 16.27 12.38
CA ALA A 82 0.69 17.06 12.64
C ALA A 82 -0.10 17.35 11.35
N GLY A 83 0.60 17.66 10.25
CA GLY A 83 0.00 17.91 8.94
C GLY A 83 -0.65 16.66 8.36
N VAL A 84 0.06 15.53 8.38
CA VAL A 84 -0.45 14.23 7.92
C VAL A 84 -1.62 13.76 8.79
N THR A 85 -1.59 13.98 10.10
CA THR A 85 -2.68 13.59 11.01
C THR A 85 -3.96 14.33 10.66
N SER A 86 -3.87 15.65 10.50
CA SER A 86 -5.02 16.49 10.13
C SER A 86 -5.56 16.10 8.75
N LEU A 87 -4.67 15.96 7.77
CA LEU A 87 -5.01 15.59 6.40
C LEU A 87 -5.66 14.21 6.30
N LEU A 88 -5.12 13.22 7.01
CA LEU A 88 -5.58 11.84 6.99
C LEU A 88 -6.93 11.68 7.69
N ASN A 89 -7.12 12.27 8.87
CA ASN A 89 -8.41 12.20 9.56
C ASN A 89 -9.52 12.88 8.73
N ALA A 90 -9.26 14.07 8.17
CA ALA A 90 -10.21 14.75 7.30
C ALA A 90 -10.59 13.90 6.06
N TYR A 91 -9.62 13.20 5.48
CA TYR A 91 -9.88 12.25 4.39
C TYR A 91 -10.69 11.05 4.85
N LEU A 92 -10.38 10.47 6.01
CA LEU A 92 -10.97 9.24 6.51
C LEU A 92 -12.42 9.40 6.99
N GLU A 93 -12.81 10.59 7.44
CA GLU A 93 -14.16 10.91 7.93
C GLU A 93 -15.28 10.63 6.90
N LYS A 94 -14.95 10.60 5.60
CA LYS A 94 -15.92 10.25 4.55
C LYS A 94 -16.33 8.78 4.54
N PHE A 95 -15.58 7.90 5.20
CA PHE A 95 -15.87 6.46 5.23
C PHE A 95 -16.68 6.07 6.46
N LYS A 96 -17.67 5.20 6.28
CA LYS A 96 -18.58 4.76 7.36
C LYS A 96 -17.88 4.04 8.52
N LEU A 97 -16.73 3.44 8.25
CA LEU A 97 -15.88 2.78 9.24
C LEU A 97 -14.44 3.20 8.96
N HIS A 98 -13.86 3.96 9.89
CA HIS A 98 -12.49 4.45 9.79
C HIS A 98 -11.88 4.55 11.20
N PRO A 99 -10.55 4.45 11.32
CA PRO A 99 -9.87 4.85 12.54
C PRO A 99 -9.81 6.39 12.62
N VAL A 100 -9.85 6.91 13.84
CA VAL A 100 -9.47 8.29 14.15
C VAL A 100 -8.11 8.19 14.81
N LEU A 101 -7.09 8.78 14.20
CA LEU A 101 -5.71 8.64 14.64
C LEU A 101 -5.23 9.92 15.32
N ASP A 102 -4.51 9.79 16.43
CA ASP A 102 -3.76 10.91 16.99
C ASP A 102 -2.34 11.01 16.39
N GLU A 103 -1.60 12.05 16.77
CA GLU A 103 -0.23 12.29 16.28
C GLU A 103 0.75 11.19 16.71
N GLU A 104 0.55 10.57 17.88
CA GLU A 104 1.42 9.47 18.34
C GLU A 104 1.21 8.22 17.49
N GLU A 105 -0.04 7.91 17.15
CA GLU A 105 -0.40 6.81 16.25
C GLU A 105 0.10 7.08 14.83
N VAL A 106 -0.06 8.30 14.30
CA VAL A 106 0.47 8.67 12.97
C VAL A 106 1.99 8.58 12.96
N PHE A 107 2.67 9.09 13.99
CA PHE A 107 4.11 8.92 14.14
C PHE A 107 4.50 7.44 14.11
N HIS A 108 3.85 6.63 14.96
CA HIS A 108 4.16 5.22 15.10
C HIS A 108 3.95 4.45 13.79
N TRP A 109 2.82 4.66 13.11
CA TRP A 109 2.43 3.85 11.96
C TRP A 109 3.01 4.34 10.63
N LEU A 110 3.29 5.64 10.49
CA LEU A 110 3.54 6.24 9.17
C LEU A 110 4.92 6.88 9.02
N VAL A 111 5.64 7.23 10.09
CA VAL A 111 7.02 7.70 9.92
C VAL A 111 7.89 6.56 9.36
N PRO A 112 8.65 6.79 8.26
CA PRO A 112 9.37 5.74 7.55
C PRO A 112 10.31 4.95 8.45
N ARG A 113 10.27 3.63 8.32
CA ARG A 113 11.14 2.67 8.99
C ARG A 113 11.58 1.63 7.98
N GLU A 114 12.90 1.50 7.82
CA GLU A 114 13.50 0.65 6.79
C GLU A 114 12.92 -0.78 6.83
N ASN A 115 12.47 -1.27 5.68
CA ASN A 115 11.86 -2.60 5.51
C ASN A 115 10.58 -2.84 6.34
N VAL A 116 9.94 -1.79 6.87
CA VAL A 116 8.67 -1.87 7.61
C VAL A 116 7.61 -1.02 6.92
N VAL A 117 7.81 0.29 6.84
CA VAL A 117 6.87 1.24 6.22
C VAL A 117 7.65 2.36 5.56
N ASP A 118 7.19 2.77 4.38
CA ASP A 118 7.65 3.98 3.70
C ASP A 118 6.45 4.88 3.46
N SER A 119 6.67 6.17 3.73
CA SER A 119 5.69 7.22 3.54
C SER A 119 6.34 8.42 2.91
N PHE A 120 5.63 9.08 2.01
CA PHE A 120 6.11 10.24 1.29
C PHE A 120 5.06 11.35 1.31
N VAL A 121 5.52 12.59 1.42
CA VAL A 121 4.69 13.79 1.45
C VAL A 121 5.06 14.72 0.30
N LEU A 122 4.05 15.40 -0.23
CA LEU A 122 4.22 16.59 -1.05
C LEU A 122 3.97 17.81 -0.16
N ARG A 123 4.85 18.81 -0.26
CA ARG A 123 4.72 20.06 0.48
C ARG A 123 4.52 21.23 -0.47
N ASN A 124 3.69 22.20 -0.07
CA ASN A 124 3.57 23.47 -0.78
C ASN A 124 4.76 24.40 -0.49
N GLU A 125 4.76 25.59 -1.10
CA GLU A 125 5.83 26.59 -0.91
C GLU A 125 5.95 27.08 0.55
N ALA A 126 4.87 27.02 1.33
CA ALA A 126 4.85 27.34 2.75
C ALA A 126 5.37 26.19 3.64
N GLY A 127 5.67 25.02 3.06
CA GLY A 127 6.13 23.84 3.77
C GLY A 127 5.02 22.97 4.37
N GLU A 128 3.76 23.26 4.05
CA GLU A 128 2.61 22.50 4.54
C GLU A 128 2.38 21.25 3.68
N VAL A 129 2.02 20.13 4.32
CA VAL A 129 1.73 18.86 3.63
C VAL A 129 0.41 18.97 2.88
N THR A 130 0.43 18.71 1.58
CA THR A 130 -0.77 18.74 0.73
C THR A 130 -1.22 17.34 0.32
N ASP A 131 -0.28 16.46 0.04
CA ASP A 131 -0.55 15.11 -0.47
C ASP A 131 0.37 14.11 0.24
N PHE A 132 -0.11 12.89 0.39
CA PHE A 132 0.56 11.86 1.17
C PHE A 132 0.33 10.48 0.57
N VAL A 133 1.37 9.66 0.50
CA VAL A 133 1.28 8.26 0.10
C VAL A 133 2.08 7.38 1.05
N SER A 134 1.61 6.15 1.28
CA SER A 134 2.34 5.19 2.12
C SER A 134 2.12 3.74 1.69
N PHE A 135 3.13 2.93 1.99
CA PHE A 135 3.06 1.48 1.84
C PHE A 135 3.94 0.77 2.87
N TYR A 136 3.54 -0.42 3.29
CA TYR A 136 4.32 -1.25 4.20
C TYR A 136 4.89 -2.49 3.50
N HIS A 137 6.00 -2.98 4.04
CA HIS A 137 6.70 -4.15 3.52
C HIS A 137 6.22 -5.41 4.21
N LEU A 138 5.91 -6.43 3.42
CA LEU A 138 5.60 -7.76 3.92
C LEU A 138 6.25 -8.80 2.99
N PRO A 139 7.57 -9.00 3.10
CA PRO A 139 8.28 -9.93 2.26
C PRO A 139 7.84 -11.37 2.55
N SER A 140 7.77 -12.19 1.50
CA SER A 140 7.43 -13.60 1.60
C SER A 140 8.60 -14.49 1.19
N SER A 141 8.81 -15.60 1.89
CA SER A 141 9.79 -16.60 1.49
C SER A 141 9.35 -17.30 0.20
N VAL A 142 10.28 -17.46 -0.74
CA VAL A 142 10.05 -18.21 -1.98
C VAL A 142 10.49 -19.65 -1.74
N ILE A 143 9.56 -20.59 -1.87
CA ILE A 143 9.80 -22.02 -1.65
C ILE A 143 10.21 -22.68 -2.97
N GLY A 144 11.29 -23.46 -2.96
CA GLY A 144 11.65 -24.33 -4.09
C GLY A 144 12.22 -23.60 -5.32
N ASN A 145 12.65 -22.35 -5.20
CA ASN A 145 13.32 -21.62 -6.29
C ASN A 145 14.84 -21.54 -6.05
N PRO A 146 15.70 -21.97 -7.00
CA PRO A 146 17.15 -21.99 -6.80
C PRO A 146 17.79 -20.59 -6.85
N LYS A 147 17.11 -19.61 -7.44
CA LYS A 147 17.66 -18.27 -7.72
C LYS A 147 17.14 -17.22 -6.74
N HIS A 148 15.87 -17.31 -6.34
CA HIS A 148 15.18 -16.33 -5.50
C HIS A 148 14.75 -16.94 -4.19
N ARG A 149 15.14 -16.31 -3.07
CA ARG A 149 14.74 -16.75 -1.72
C ARG A 149 13.60 -15.92 -1.12
N THR A 150 13.45 -14.69 -1.58
CA THR A 150 12.50 -13.72 -1.01
C THR A 150 11.79 -12.98 -2.12
N LEU A 151 10.47 -12.88 -1.99
CA LEU A 151 9.61 -11.99 -2.77
C LEU A 151 9.37 -10.73 -1.94
N ARG A 152 9.86 -9.58 -2.41
CA ARG A 152 9.69 -8.30 -1.72
C ARG A 152 8.36 -7.69 -2.12
N ALA A 153 7.32 -8.01 -1.38
CA ALA A 153 5.99 -7.46 -1.58
C ALA A 153 5.78 -6.24 -0.68
N VAL A 154 5.21 -5.19 -1.25
CA VAL A 154 4.72 -4.03 -0.50
C VAL A 154 3.20 -3.91 -0.65
N TYR A 155 2.56 -3.27 0.32
CA TYR A 155 1.11 -3.14 0.39
C TYR A 155 0.75 -1.68 0.59
N SER A 156 -0.11 -1.16 -0.28
CA SER A 156 -0.71 0.16 -0.14
C SER A 156 -1.33 0.30 1.25
N TYR A 157 -1.04 1.41 1.92
CA TYR A 157 -1.56 1.69 3.25
C TYR A 157 -2.56 2.86 3.21
N TYR A 158 -2.19 4.05 3.64
CA TYR A 158 -3.02 5.25 3.54
C TYR A 158 -2.46 6.19 2.46
N ASN A 159 -3.35 6.77 1.66
CA ASN A 159 -2.97 7.72 0.60
C ASN A 159 -4.04 8.82 0.53
N VAL A 160 -3.59 10.07 0.50
CA VAL A 160 -4.46 11.25 0.46
C VAL A 160 -3.96 12.19 -0.63
N ALA A 161 -4.85 12.52 -1.56
CA ALA A 161 -4.59 13.43 -2.66
C ALA A 161 -5.49 14.66 -2.49
N THR A 162 -4.92 15.87 -2.53
CA THR A 162 -5.66 17.15 -2.48
C THR A 162 -5.27 18.09 -3.61
N THR A 163 -3.99 18.15 -3.99
CA THR A 163 -3.53 19.00 -5.09
C THR A 163 -3.31 18.21 -6.38
N LEU A 164 -3.05 16.91 -6.25
CA LEU A 164 -2.93 15.96 -7.35
C LEU A 164 -4.12 14.99 -7.34
N THR A 165 -4.26 14.22 -8.42
CA THR A 165 -5.23 13.12 -8.46
C THR A 165 -4.68 11.86 -7.78
N LEU A 166 -5.56 10.98 -7.27
CA LEU A 166 -5.13 9.73 -6.65
C LEU A 166 -4.30 8.83 -7.60
N PRO A 167 -4.63 8.67 -8.90
CA PRO A 167 -3.77 7.96 -9.84
C PRO A 167 -2.37 8.55 -9.99
N GLU A 168 -2.22 9.88 -9.93
CA GLU A 168 -0.91 10.53 -10.03
C GLU A 168 -0.03 10.20 -8.82
N ILE A 169 -0.52 10.40 -7.60
CA ILE A 169 0.28 10.13 -6.40
C ILE A 169 0.59 8.64 -6.25
N MET A 170 -0.35 7.76 -6.65
CA MET A 170 -0.13 6.32 -6.62
C MET A 170 0.88 5.87 -7.67
N LYS A 171 1.01 6.57 -8.80
CA LYS A 171 2.06 6.31 -9.78
C LYS A 171 3.44 6.65 -9.22
N ASP A 172 3.57 7.75 -8.47
CA ASP A 172 4.79 8.07 -7.72
C ASP A 172 5.10 7.01 -6.66
N ALA A 173 4.10 6.57 -5.90
CA ALA A 173 4.28 5.49 -4.91
C ALA A 173 4.83 4.20 -5.54
N LEU A 174 4.34 3.82 -6.74
CA LEU A 174 4.88 2.68 -7.48
C LEU A 174 6.35 2.87 -7.90
N ILE A 175 6.73 4.08 -8.30
CA ILE A 175 8.11 4.41 -8.68
C ILE A 175 9.02 4.34 -7.44
N HIS A 176 8.62 4.95 -6.33
CA HIS A 176 9.34 4.85 -5.06
C HIS A 176 9.53 3.40 -4.61
N ALA A 177 8.45 2.61 -4.62
CA ALA A 177 8.53 1.18 -4.28
C ALA A 177 9.48 0.40 -5.20
N GLN A 178 9.49 0.69 -6.51
CA GLN A 178 10.43 0.06 -7.44
C GLN A 178 11.88 0.46 -7.14
N LYS A 179 12.14 1.75 -6.84
CA LYS A 179 13.48 2.23 -6.46
C LYS A 179 13.98 1.60 -5.16
N LEU A 180 13.08 1.31 -4.23
CA LEU A 180 13.35 0.56 -2.98
C LEU A 180 13.47 -0.96 -3.19
N GLY A 181 13.34 -1.43 -4.43
CA GLY A 181 13.56 -2.84 -4.78
C GLY A 181 12.38 -3.76 -4.47
N ALA A 182 11.16 -3.23 -4.38
CA ALA A 182 9.96 -4.04 -4.32
C ALA A 182 9.71 -4.78 -5.65
N ASP A 183 9.22 -6.01 -5.57
CA ASP A 183 8.92 -6.87 -6.72
C ASP A 183 7.46 -6.75 -7.16
N VAL A 184 6.56 -6.51 -6.20
CA VAL A 184 5.12 -6.38 -6.41
C VAL A 184 4.53 -5.38 -5.42
N PHE A 185 3.59 -4.57 -5.90
CA PHE A 185 2.81 -3.64 -5.10
C PHE A 185 1.38 -4.14 -5.01
N ASN A 186 0.90 -4.35 -3.79
CA ASN A 186 -0.42 -4.89 -3.51
C ASN A 186 -1.35 -3.77 -3.05
N ALA A 187 -2.61 -3.82 -3.46
CA ALA A 187 -3.65 -2.93 -2.97
C ALA A 187 -4.95 -3.70 -2.79
N LEU A 188 -5.77 -3.29 -1.85
CA LEU A 188 -7.17 -3.72 -1.78
C LEU A 188 -8.04 -2.69 -2.49
N ASN A 189 -9.18 -3.11 -3.05
CA ASN A 189 -10.22 -2.18 -3.49
C ASN A 189 -11.02 -1.61 -2.29
N LEU A 190 -10.30 -0.94 -1.41
CA LEU A 190 -10.82 -0.19 -0.27
C LEU A 190 -10.54 1.29 -0.47
N MET A 191 -11.19 2.14 0.33
CA MET A 191 -11.15 3.60 0.16
C MET A 191 -11.55 3.97 -1.28
N GLU A 192 -10.75 4.77 -1.98
CA GLU A 192 -10.98 5.17 -3.37
C GLU A 192 -10.01 4.48 -4.34
N ASN A 193 -9.40 3.36 -3.91
CA ASN A 193 -8.35 2.72 -4.68
C ASN A 193 -8.80 2.28 -6.08
N ASP A 194 -10.09 1.92 -6.24
CA ASP A 194 -10.68 1.58 -7.55
C ASP A 194 -10.41 2.62 -8.65
N SER A 195 -10.23 3.89 -8.28
CA SER A 195 -9.94 4.97 -9.23
C SER A 195 -8.61 4.79 -9.97
N PHE A 196 -7.60 4.17 -9.35
CA PHE A 196 -6.27 4.00 -9.96
C PHE A 196 -5.97 2.56 -10.39
N LEU A 197 -6.66 1.55 -9.85
CA LEU A 197 -6.29 0.15 -10.04
C LEU A 197 -6.16 -0.23 -11.53
N LYS A 198 -7.20 0.05 -12.32
CA LYS A 198 -7.20 -0.28 -13.75
C LYS A 198 -6.19 0.54 -14.54
N GLU A 199 -6.15 1.85 -14.30
CA GLU A 199 -5.27 2.79 -15.00
C GLU A 199 -3.79 2.46 -14.78
N LEU A 200 -3.43 2.18 -13.53
CA LEU A 200 -2.07 1.84 -13.14
C LEU A 200 -1.77 0.35 -13.32
N LYS A 201 -2.61 -0.40 -14.05
CA LYS A 201 -2.39 -1.80 -14.45
C LYS A 201 -2.26 -2.77 -13.28
N PHE A 202 -3.00 -2.54 -12.21
CA PHE A 202 -3.20 -3.55 -11.19
C PHE A 202 -4.08 -4.67 -11.75
N GLY A 203 -3.62 -5.91 -11.61
CA GLY A 203 -4.40 -7.10 -11.91
C GLY A 203 -5.16 -7.56 -10.67
N VAL A 204 -6.33 -8.16 -10.87
CA VAL A 204 -7.10 -8.80 -9.78
C VAL A 204 -6.28 -9.96 -9.21
N GLY A 205 -6.17 -10.03 -7.89
CA GLY A 205 -5.58 -11.16 -7.16
C GLY A 205 -6.52 -12.35 -7.05
N ASP A 206 -5.94 -13.51 -6.76
CA ASP A 206 -6.66 -14.78 -6.57
C ASP A 206 -7.56 -14.76 -5.31
#